data_AF-A0A7L8RW88-F1
#
_entry.id   AF-A0A7L8RW88-F1
#
_cell.length_a   1.000
_cell.length_b   1.000
_cell.length_c   1.000
_cell.angle_alpha   90.00
_cell.angle_beta   90.00
_cell.angle_gamma   90.00
#
_symmetry.space_group_name_H-M   'P 1'
#
loop_
_entity.id
_entity.type
_entity.pdbx_description
1 polymer ?
#
loop_
_entity_poly.entity_id
_entity_poly.type
_entity_poly.pdbx_seq_one_letter_code
_entity_poly.pdbx_strand_id
1 'polypeptide(L)'
;MKNNSTLAVIAAALVFSSILLIAAGAMSNASAQGACKDLVCHAYRFVRDFQTFIAAGLAMGAAWYAGKPVWLQLQNMYAQHDIMARDVIATRLAGIERRLETTNEKATSICNNVWRTIYGNMWDEESYDPDSINPLWADDVERDVRDLCRTLEEYQHSKSDTALIEANRDILIDSCEKLIDCLSSISAPARYGGDPFLTEEQESGLEPAAAQARIDLPERADSLEKANRLLTASTEREMTKIKLRIRTIDDSVLAGNDL
;
A
#
# COMPACT_ATOMS: atom_id res chain seq x y z
N MET A 1 -1.31 28.14 6.35
CA MET A 1 -2.49 29.01 6.57
C MET A 1 -2.71 29.48 8.04
N LYS A 2 -1.98 28.95 9.04
CA LYS A 2 -2.05 29.35 10.47
C LYS A 2 -1.86 30.87 10.70
N ASN A 3 -0.91 31.50 10.00
CA ASN A 3 -0.51 32.89 10.28
C ASN A 3 -1.53 33.95 9.85
N ASN A 4 -2.34 33.69 8.81
CA ASN A 4 -3.23 34.73 8.26
C ASN A 4 -4.45 34.98 9.15
N SER A 5 -4.95 33.97 9.88
CA SER A 5 -6.11 34.13 10.76
C SER A 5 -5.77 34.81 12.09
N THR A 6 -4.62 34.48 12.68
CA THR A 6 -4.12 35.15 13.90
C THR A 6 -3.66 36.57 13.61
N LEU A 7 -2.99 36.81 12.47
CA LEU A 7 -2.67 38.17 12.01
C LEU A 7 -3.93 39.01 11.76
N ALA A 8 -4.98 38.43 11.17
CA ALA A 8 -6.23 39.15 10.94
C ALA A 8 -6.94 39.53 12.26
N VAL A 9 -6.95 38.63 13.26
CA VAL A 9 -7.53 38.92 14.58
C VAL A 9 -6.70 39.94 15.35
N ILE A 10 -5.37 39.84 15.31
CA ILE A 10 -4.46 40.82 15.94
C ILE A 10 -4.59 42.19 15.24
N ALA A 11 -4.65 42.23 13.92
CA ALA A 11 -4.86 43.46 13.16
C ALA A 11 -6.22 44.08 13.46
N ALA A 12 -7.30 43.27 13.52
CA ALA A 12 -8.62 43.75 13.90
C ALA A 12 -8.65 44.27 15.35
N ALA A 13 -7.97 43.60 16.29
CA ALA A 13 -7.85 44.07 17.67
C ALA A 13 -7.05 45.36 17.79
N LEU A 14 -5.97 45.52 17.01
CA LEU A 14 -5.18 46.75 16.96
C LEU A 14 -5.95 47.91 16.35
N VAL A 15 -6.70 47.68 15.27
CA VAL A 15 -7.58 48.69 14.66
C VAL A 15 -8.70 49.09 15.62
N PHE A 16 -9.32 48.12 16.30
CA PHE A 16 -10.35 48.39 17.29
C PHE A 16 -9.82 49.16 18.51
N SER A 17 -8.63 48.80 19.01
CA SER A 17 -7.95 49.50 20.10
C SER A 17 -7.55 50.93 19.73
N SER A 18 -7.06 51.14 18.51
CA SER A 18 -6.71 52.48 18.02
C SER A 18 -7.93 53.36 17.79
N ILE A 19 -9.06 52.82 17.32
CA ILE A 19 -10.35 53.54 17.25
C ILE A 19 -10.84 53.94 18.65
N LEU A 20 -10.73 53.05 19.65
CA LEU A 20 -11.08 53.35 21.04
C LEU A 20 -10.19 54.44 21.65
N LEU A 21 -8.87 54.42 21.37
CA LEU A 21 -7.94 55.43 21.86
C LEU A 21 -8.17 56.81 21.22
N ILE A 22 -8.46 56.86 19.91
CA ILE A 22 -8.81 58.10 19.20
C ILE A 22 -10.12 58.67 19.73
N ALA A 23 -11.12 57.81 19.98
CA ALA A 23 -12.40 58.21 20.55
C ALA A 23 -12.29 58.73 21.99
N ALA A 24 -11.46 58.10 22.82
CA ALA A 24 -11.18 58.56 24.18
C ALA A 24 -10.48 59.92 24.19
N GLY A 25 -9.53 60.15 23.27
CA GLY A 25 -8.87 61.45 23.09
C GLY A 25 -9.78 62.55 22.53
N ALA A 26 -10.81 62.21 21.76
CA ALA A 26 -11.82 63.17 21.30
C ALA A 26 -12.76 63.61 22.44
N MET A 27 -13.06 62.73 23.40
CA MET A 27 -13.90 63.04 24.57
C MET A 27 -13.22 63.93 25.61
N SER A 28 -11.89 63.85 25.78
CA SER A 28 -11.19 64.76 26.69
C SER A 28 -11.27 66.22 26.23
N ASN A 29 -11.36 66.44 24.92
CA ASN A 29 -11.50 67.77 24.31
C ASN A 29 -12.96 68.25 24.17
N ALA A 30 -13.95 67.36 24.28
CA ALA A 30 -15.38 67.68 24.19
C ALA A 30 -16.02 68.07 25.54
N SER A 31 -15.23 68.36 26.58
CA SER A 31 -15.71 68.79 27.89
C SER A 31 -16.07 70.29 27.92
N ALA A 32 -16.93 70.72 26.99
CA ALA A 32 -17.62 71.99 27.07
C ALA A 32 -19.10 71.78 26.78
N GLN A 33 -19.82 71.21 27.78
CA GLN A 33 -21.20 71.53 28.20
C GLN A 33 -21.87 70.30 28.83
N GLY A 34 -22.13 70.37 30.14
CA GLY A 34 -22.95 69.42 30.89
C GLY A 34 -22.19 68.70 32.00
N ALA A 35 -22.24 69.29 33.20
CA ALA A 35 -21.57 68.91 34.45
C ALA A 35 -21.53 67.40 34.74
N CYS A 36 -20.34 66.82 34.72
CA CYS A 36 -20.03 65.63 35.49
C CYS A 36 -18.61 65.75 36.07
N LYS A 37 -18.54 65.81 37.41
CA LYS A 37 -17.28 66.02 38.15
C LYS A 37 -16.64 64.73 38.66
N ASP A 38 -17.31 63.59 38.49
CA ASP A 38 -16.89 62.32 39.08
C ASP A 38 -16.44 61.32 38.02
N LEU A 39 -15.37 60.56 38.32
CA LEU A 39 -14.74 59.62 37.38
C LEU A 39 -15.72 58.52 36.94
N VAL A 40 -16.66 58.19 37.83
CA VAL A 40 -17.76 57.26 37.60
C VAL A 40 -18.72 57.75 36.50
N CYS A 41 -18.98 59.05 36.41
CA CYS A 41 -19.87 59.59 35.38
C CYS A 41 -19.23 59.63 34.00
N HIS A 42 -17.91 59.93 33.93
CA HIS A 42 -17.16 59.81 32.69
C HIS A 42 -17.12 58.36 32.21
N ALA A 43 -16.90 57.41 33.11
CA ALA A 43 -16.95 55.99 32.80
C ALA A 43 -18.35 55.54 32.33
N TYR A 44 -19.42 56.04 32.96
CA TYR A 44 -20.80 55.71 32.57
C TYR A 44 -21.17 56.24 31.17
N ARG A 45 -20.81 57.49 30.84
CA ARG A 45 -21.01 58.04 29.49
C ARG A 45 -20.20 57.29 28.44
N PHE A 46 -18.95 56.95 28.74
CA PHE A 46 -18.11 56.16 27.86
C PHE A 46 -18.72 54.80 27.56
N VAL A 47 -19.15 54.06 28.60
CA VAL A 47 -19.78 52.75 28.44
C VAL A 47 -21.11 52.83 27.68
N ARG A 48 -21.92 53.86 27.95
CA ARG A 48 -23.21 54.06 27.25
C ARG A 48 -23.02 54.38 25.78
N ASP A 49 -22.10 55.28 25.45
CA ASP A 49 -21.93 55.77 24.08
C ASP A 49 -21.14 54.74 23.21
N PHE A 50 -20.32 53.87 23.83
CA PHE A 50 -19.57 52.80 23.16
C PHE A 50 -20.11 51.39 23.41
N GLN A 51 -21.31 51.26 23.98
CA GLN A 51 -21.94 49.98 24.30
C GLN A 51 -21.95 49.01 23.11
N THR A 52 -22.25 49.52 21.92
CA THR A 52 -22.31 48.73 20.68
C THR A 52 -20.94 48.23 20.22
N PHE A 53 -19.88 49.03 20.41
CA PHE A 53 -18.51 48.61 20.11
C PHE A 53 -18.03 47.56 21.09
N ILE A 54 -18.24 47.76 22.40
CA ILE A 54 -17.88 46.79 23.44
C ILE A 54 -18.61 45.46 23.20
N ALA A 55 -19.90 45.51 22.86
CA ALA A 55 -20.68 44.33 22.50
C ALA A 55 -20.11 43.62 21.26
N ALA A 56 -19.68 44.36 20.23
CA ALA A 56 -19.05 43.78 19.04
C ALA A 56 -17.70 43.13 19.34
N GLY A 57 -16.87 43.75 20.18
CA GLY A 57 -15.59 43.18 20.62
C GLY A 57 -15.76 41.90 21.44
N LEU A 58 -16.73 41.89 22.36
CA LEU A 58 -17.09 40.69 23.13
C LEU A 58 -17.65 39.59 22.22
N ALA A 59 -18.45 39.93 21.20
CA ALA A 59 -18.97 38.98 20.24
C ALA A 59 -17.86 38.34 19.39
N MET A 60 -16.86 39.12 18.95
CA MET A 60 -15.69 38.58 18.23
C MET A 60 -14.85 37.67 19.13
N GLY A 61 -14.63 38.05 20.38
CA GLY A 61 -13.92 37.22 21.36
C GLY A 61 -14.66 35.92 21.66
N ALA A 62 -15.98 35.99 21.83
CA ALA A 62 -16.84 34.81 22.03
C ALA A 62 -16.84 33.89 20.80
N ALA A 63 -16.88 34.45 19.58
CA ALA A 63 -16.79 33.68 18.34
C ALA A 63 -15.44 32.98 18.18
N TRP A 64 -14.33 33.64 18.55
CA TRP A 64 -13.02 33.02 18.56
C TRP A 64 -12.91 31.89 19.60
N TYR A 65 -13.41 32.13 20.82
CA TYR A 65 -13.43 31.12 21.89
C TYR A 65 -14.29 29.91 21.50
N ALA A 66 -15.43 30.14 20.83
CA ALA A 66 -16.30 29.09 20.31
C ALA A 66 -15.69 28.34 19.09
N GLY A 67 -14.83 28.98 18.30
CA GLY A 67 -14.10 28.34 17.19
C GLY A 67 -12.93 27.46 17.63
N LYS A 68 -12.36 27.71 18.80
CA LYS A 68 -11.25 26.94 19.38
C LYS A 68 -11.55 25.42 19.53
N PRO A 69 -12.68 24.97 20.10
CA PRO A 69 -12.97 23.54 20.22
C PRO A 69 -13.10 22.82 18.87
N VAL A 70 -13.67 23.48 17.86
CA VAL A 70 -13.79 22.92 16.50
C VAL A 70 -12.41 22.72 15.87
N TRP A 71 -11.48 23.65 16.11
CA TRP A 71 -10.11 23.55 15.63
C TRP A 71 -9.32 22.40 16.29
N LEU A 72 -9.47 22.25 17.61
CA LEU A 72 -8.87 21.14 18.36
C LEU A 72 -9.44 19.79 17.90
N GLN A 73 -10.75 19.73 17.61
CA GLN A 73 -11.38 18.53 17.04
C GLN A 73 -10.82 18.20 15.66
N LEU A 74 -10.65 19.17 14.78
CA LEU A 74 -10.05 18.95 13.45
C LEU A 74 -8.62 18.41 13.58
N GLN A 75 -7.78 19.02 14.43
CA GLN A 75 -6.41 18.54 14.65
C GLN A 75 -6.37 17.09 15.15
N ASN A 76 -7.23 16.74 16.12
CA ASN A 76 -7.31 15.38 16.63
C ASN A 76 -7.82 14.38 15.57
N MET A 77 -8.76 14.79 14.71
CA MET A 77 -9.24 13.95 13.61
C MET A 77 -8.17 13.72 12.53
N TYR A 78 -7.36 14.75 12.20
CA TYR A 78 -6.24 14.59 11.27
C TYR A 78 -5.20 13.60 11.81
N ALA A 79 -4.81 13.73 13.08
CA ALA A 79 -3.86 12.81 13.69
C ALA A 79 -4.39 11.37 13.72
N GLN A 80 -5.67 11.17 14.05
CA GLN A 80 -6.29 9.84 14.04
C GLN A 80 -6.40 9.26 12.63
N HIS A 81 -6.75 10.06 11.64
CA HIS A 81 -6.86 9.63 10.25
C HIS A 81 -5.50 9.20 9.68
N ASP A 82 -4.42 9.93 9.98
CA ASP A 82 -3.07 9.59 9.52
C ASP A 82 -2.52 8.32 10.20
N ILE A 83 -2.77 8.14 11.50
CA ILE A 83 -2.40 6.91 12.22
C ILE A 83 -3.16 5.69 11.65
N MET A 84 -4.47 5.84 11.41
CA MET A 84 -5.27 4.76 10.84
C MET A 84 -4.85 4.44 9.40
N ALA A 85 -4.57 5.46 8.58
CA ALA A 85 -4.07 5.28 7.23
C ALA A 85 -2.72 4.53 7.24
N ARG A 86 -1.82 4.88 8.17
CA ARG A 86 -0.55 4.20 8.36
C ARG A 86 -0.71 2.72 8.70
N ASP A 87 -1.59 2.38 9.64
CA ASP A 87 -1.80 1.01 10.09
C ASP A 87 -2.37 0.10 8.98
N VAL A 88 -3.33 0.63 8.21
CA VAL A 88 -3.88 -0.05 7.03
C VAL A 88 -2.81 -0.28 5.98
N ILE A 89 -1.95 0.72 5.71
CA ILE A 89 -0.86 0.60 4.75
C ILE A 89 0.19 -0.42 5.23
N ALA A 90 0.53 -0.42 6.53
CA ALA A 90 1.47 -1.36 7.13
C ALA A 90 0.96 -2.80 7.08
N THR A 91 -0.31 -3.02 7.41
CA THR A 91 -0.95 -4.35 7.31
C THR A 91 -0.94 -4.86 5.88
N ARG A 92 -1.23 -3.98 4.91
CA ARG A 92 -1.15 -4.33 3.48
C ARG A 92 0.27 -4.70 3.08
N LEU A 93 1.28 -3.95 3.53
CA LEU A 93 2.68 -4.22 3.24
C LEU A 93 3.09 -5.60 3.77
N ALA A 94 2.75 -5.92 5.03
CA ALA A 94 3.04 -7.23 5.62
C ALA A 94 2.34 -8.37 4.86
N GLY A 95 1.11 -8.14 4.39
CA GLY A 95 0.38 -9.09 3.55
C GLY A 95 1.08 -9.34 2.21
N ILE A 96 1.54 -8.29 1.53
CA ILE A 96 2.28 -8.40 0.26
C ILE A 96 3.61 -9.13 0.48
N GLU A 97 4.36 -8.77 1.52
CA GLU A 97 5.65 -9.36 1.86
C GLU A 97 5.53 -10.87 2.12
N ARG A 98 4.55 -11.28 2.95
CA ARG A 98 4.32 -12.70 3.25
C ARG A 98 3.93 -13.51 2.02
N ARG A 99 3.08 -12.95 1.15
CA ARG A 99 2.69 -13.60 -0.11
C ARG A 99 3.90 -13.78 -1.02
N LEU A 100 4.72 -12.74 -1.16
CA LEU A 100 5.93 -12.77 -1.98
C LEU A 100 6.92 -13.83 -1.46
N GLU A 101 7.19 -13.84 -0.16
CA GLU A 101 8.09 -14.81 0.47
C GLU A 101 7.62 -16.25 0.20
N THR A 102 6.34 -16.54 0.48
CA THR A 102 5.76 -17.88 0.27
C THR A 102 5.83 -18.31 -1.19
N THR A 103 5.45 -17.44 -2.13
CA THR A 103 5.49 -17.73 -3.56
C THR A 103 6.92 -17.95 -4.03
N ASN A 104 7.85 -17.08 -3.64
CA ASN A 104 9.23 -17.13 -4.08
C ASN A 104 9.96 -18.35 -3.52
N GLU A 105 9.72 -18.72 -2.27
CA GLU A 105 10.25 -19.94 -1.65
C GLU A 105 9.80 -21.19 -2.39
N LYS A 106 8.49 -21.34 -2.64
CA LYS A 106 7.93 -22.48 -3.38
C LYS A 106 8.50 -22.56 -4.80
N ALA A 107 8.43 -21.46 -5.56
CA ALA A 107 8.91 -21.41 -6.93
C ALA A 107 10.42 -21.71 -7.03
N THR A 108 11.22 -21.11 -6.15
CA THR A 108 12.67 -21.36 -6.11
C THR A 108 12.98 -22.80 -5.72
N SER A 109 12.24 -23.38 -4.78
CA SER A 109 12.42 -24.79 -4.39
C SER A 109 12.11 -25.74 -5.55
N ILE A 110 11.04 -25.47 -6.31
CA ILE A 110 10.67 -26.25 -7.50
C ILE A 110 11.77 -26.12 -8.57
N CYS A 111 12.16 -24.89 -8.93
CA CYS A 111 13.21 -24.65 -9.93
C CYS A 111 14.53 -25.33 -9.53
N ASN A 112 14.94 -25.23 -8.26
CA ASN A 112 16.15 -25.90 -7.76
C ASN A 112 16.05 -27.41 -7.85
N ASN A 113 14.89 -28.00 -7.54
CA ASN A 113 14.67 -29.44 -7.68
C ASN A 113 14.81 -29.86 -9.15
N VAL A 114 14.15 -29.14 -10.07
CA VAL A 114 14.21 -29.40 -11.51
C VAL A 114 15.63 -29.26 -12.05
N TRP A 115 16.31 -28.16 -11.78
CA TRP A 115 17.68 -27.93 -12.25
C TRP A 115 18.68 -28.93 -11.67
N ARG A 116 18.49 -29.34 -10.41
CA ARG A 116 19.29 -30.41 -9.82
C ARG A 116 19.02 -31.76 -10.48
N THR A 117 17.81 -32.05 -10.95
CA THR A 117 17.56 -33.28 -11.71
C THR A 117 18.17 -33.22 -13.11
N ILE A 118 18.09 -32.07 -13.77
CA ILE A 118 18.65 -31.85 -15.12
C ILE A 118 20.19 -31.90 -15.11
N TYR A 119 20.84 -31.31 -14.09
CA TYR A 119 22.31 -31.10 -14.06
C TYR A 119 23.03 -31.69 -12.83
N GLY A 120 22.34 -32.43 -11.96
CA GLY A 120 22.88 -32.85 -10.65
C GLY A 120 23.88 -34.00 -10.67
N ASN A 121 24.08 -34.66 -11.81
CA ASN A 121 25.15 -35.64 -11.96
C ASN A 121 26.49 -34.91 -12.19
N MET A 122 27.04 -34.34 -11.11
CA MET A 122 28.32 -33.61 -11.07
C MET A 122 29.56 -34.41 -11.56
N TRP A 123 29.40 -35.68 -11.92
CA TRP A 123 30.50 -36.61 -12.23
C TRP A 123 30.58 -37.00 -13.71
N ASP A 124 29.54 -36.73 -14.51
CA ASP A 124 29.53 -36.96 -15.94
C ASP A 124 29.35 -35.64 -16.68
N GLU A 125 30.08 -35.48 -17.78
CA GLU A 125 30.08 -34.35 -18.70
C GLU A 125 28.71 -33.66 -18.85
N GLU A 126 28.62 -32.41 -18.34
CA GLU A 126 27.84 -31.19 -18.66
C GLU A 126 26.63 -31.22 -19.63
N SER A 127 26.12 -32.38 -19.99
CA SER A 127 25.10 -32.59 -21.00
C SER A 127 23.84 -33.14 -20.36
N TYR A 128 22.74 -32.42 -20.56
CA TYR A 128 21.43 -32.87 -20.16
C TYR A 128 21.06 -34.13 -20.96
N ASP A 129 20.80 -35.24 -20.28
CA ASP A 129 20.24 -36.46 -20.86
C ASP A 129 18.72 -36.49 -20.61
N PRO A 130 17.87 -36.22 -21.62
CA PRO A 130 16.41 -36.24 -21.47
C PRO A 130 15.88 -37.59 -20.98
N ASP A 131 16.51 -38.70 -21.37
CA ASP A 131 16.02 -40.05 -21.04
C ASP A 131 16.32 -40.48 -19.61
N SER A 132 17.18 -39.74 -18.91
CA SER A 132 17.48 -39.94 -17.49
C SER A 132 16.35 -39.52 -16.54
N ILE A 133 15.34 -38.78 -17.04
CA ILE A 133 14.25 -38.25 -16.22
C ILE A 133 13.29 -39.37 -15.79
N ASN A 134 13.21 -39.58 -14.48
CA ASN A 134 12.30 -40.56 -13.88
C ASN A 134 10.83 -40.09 -13.96
N PRO A 135 9.91 -40.87 -14.57
CA PRO A 135 8.49 -40.53 -14.66
C PRO A 135 7.79 -40.33 -13.31
N LEU A 136 8.18 -41.06 -12.26
CA LEU A 136 7.62 -40.89 -10.91
C LEU A 136 8.04 -39.57 -10.28
N TRP A 137 9.29 -39.16 -10.51
CA TRP A 137 9.76 -37.85 -10.08
C TRP A 137 8.99 -36.73 -10.78
N ALA A 138 8.69 -36.89 -12.08
CA ALA A 138 7.91 -35.92 -12.82
C ALA A 138 6.49 -35.76 -12.23
N ASP A 139 5.83 -36.86 -11.84
CA ASP A 139 4.50 -36.82 -11.19
C ASP A 139 4.54 -36.13 -9.82
N ASP A 140 5.61 -36.34 -9.03
CA ASP A 140 5.76 -35.66 -7.73
C ASP A 140 5.97 -34.15 -7.91
N VAL A 141 6.85 -33.73 -8.84
CA VAL A 141 7.08 -32.31 -9.13
C VAL A 141 5.83 -31.66 -9.74
N GLU A 142 5.06 -32.38 -10.57
CA GLU A 142 3.79 -31.90 -11.11
C GLU A 142 2.83 -31.46 -10.00
N ARG A 143 2.75 -32.23 -8.90
CA ARG A 143 1.91 -31.91 -7.74
C ARG A 143 2.40 -30.66 -7.02
N ASP A 144 3.71 -30.50 -6.85
CA ASP A 144 4.30 -29.30 -6.24
C ASP A 144 4.00 -28.05 -7.08
N VAL A 145 4.11 -28.14 -8.42
CA VAL A 145 3.80 -27.04 -9.33
C VAL A 145 2.31 -26.71 -9.30
N ARG A 146 1.42 -27.72 -9.24
CA ARG A 146 -0.03 -27.50 -9.07
C ARG A 146 -0.36 -26.78 -7.76
N ASP A 147 0.31 -27.12 -6.67
CA ASP A 147 0.11 -26.43 -5.39
C ASP A 147 0.54 -24.96 -5.44
N LEU A 148 1.67 -24.67 -6.10
CA LEU A 148 2.09 -23.29 -6.38
C LEU A 148 1.04 -22.55 -7.22
N CYS A 149 0.58 -23.15 -8.32
CA CYS A 149 -0.41 -22.55 -9.21
C CYS A 149 -1.70 -22.19 -8.47
N ARG A 150 -2.26 -23.14 -7.70
CA ARG A 150 -3.44 -22.92 -6.84
C ARG A 150 -3.21 -21.78 -5.84
N THR A 151 -2.04 -21.73 -5.21
CA THR A 151 -1.70 -20.65 -4.25
C THR A 151 -1.75 -19.28 -4.95
N LEU A 152 -1.28 -19.18 -6.19
CA LEU A 152 -1.31 -17.95 -6.98
C LEU A 152 -2.74 -17.55 -7.37
N GLU A 153 -3.56 -18.49 -7.83
CA GLU A 153 -4.97 -18.26 -8.15
C GLU A 153 -5.77 -17.76 -6.93
N GLU A 154 -5.52 -18.34 -5.75
CA GLU A 154 -6.12 -17.89 -4.49
C GLU A 154 -5.76 -16.42 -4.19
N TYR A 155 -4.51 -16.02 -4.42
CA TYR A 155 -4.10 -14.63 -4.27
C TYR A 155 -4.76 -13.71 -5.31
N GLN A 156 -4.96 -14.18 -6.54
CA GLN A 156 -5.66 -13.42 -7.57
C GLN A 156 -7.13 -13.18 -7.23
N HIS A 157 -7.81 -14.16 -6.63
CA HIS A 157 -9.19 -13.99 -6.15
C HIS A 157 -9.32 -12.92 -5.07
N SER A 158 -8.27 -12.69 -4.27
CA SER A 158 -8.26 -11.62 -3.27
C SER A 158 -8.27 -10.21 -3.87
N LYS A 159 -7.89 -10.04 -5.16
CA LYS A 159 -7.79 -8.76 -5.89
C LYS A 159 -7.15 -7.63 -5.08
N SER A 160 -6.15 -7.96 -4.28
CA SER A 160 -5.56 -7.04 -3.30
C SER A 160 -4.32 -6.30 -3.80
N ASP A 161 -3.77 -6.73 -4.95
CA ASP A 161 -2.52 -6.22 -5.49
C ASP A 161 -2.73 -5.27 -6.69
N THR A 162 -1.63 -4.71 -7.20
CA THR A 162 -1.68 -3.76 -8.32
C THR A 162 -1.83 -4.49 -9.64
N ALA A 163 -2.39 -3.83 -10.66
CA ALA A 163 -2.57 -4.42 -11.99
C ALA A 163 -1.27 -5.00 -12.59
N LEU A 164 -0.11 -4.40 -12.29
CA LEU A 164 1.19 -4.91 -12.73
C LEU A 164 1.56 -6.22 -12.03
N ILE A 165 1.34 -6.32 -10.71
CA ILE A 165 1.58 -7.55 -9.95
C ILE A 165 0.62 -8.65 -10.43
N GLU A 166 -0.65 -8.33 -10.64
CA GLU A 166 -1.63 -9.28 -11.17
C GLU A 166 -1.25 -9.76 -12.58
N ALA A 167 -0.83 -8.87 -13.48
CA ALA A 167 -0.37 -9.28 -14.81
C ALA A 167 0.87 -10.19 -14.76
N ASN A 168 1.82 -9.92 -13.88
CA ASN A 168 2.99 -10.79 -13.71
C ASN A 168 2.64 -12.11 -13.03
N ARG A 169 1.63 -12.12 -12.17
CA ARG A 169 1.07 -13.33 -11.57
C ARG A 169 0.42 -14.22 -12.63
N ASP A 170 -0.34 -13.63 -13.56
CA ASP A 170 -0.93 -14.36 -14.69
C ASP A 170 0.15 -15.04 -15.54
N ILE A 171 1.26 -14.34 -15.81
CA ILE A 171 2.41 -14.91 -16.53
C ILE A 171 3.03 -16.10 -15.76
N LEU A 172 3.12 -15.99 -14.44
CA LEU A 172 3.63 -17.07 -13.60
C LEU A 172 2.68 -18.27 -13.56
N ILE A 173 1.37 -18.03 -13.50
CA ILE A 173 0.33 -19.08 -13.58
C ILE A 173 0.43 -19.81 -14.92
N ASP A 174 0.44 -19.09 -16.05
CA ASP A 174 0.60 -19.66 -17.39
C ASP A 174 1.91 -20.48 -17.52
N SER A 175 3.00 -20.03 -16.88
CA SER A 175 4.25 -20.78 -16.83
C SER A 175 4.15 -22.05 -15.97
N CYS A 176 3.39 -22.00 -14.87
CA CYS A 176 3.08 -23.18 -14.05
C CYS A 176 2.26 -24.20 -14.84
N GLU A 177 1.20 -23.78 -15.51
CA GLU A 177 0.34 -24.64 -16.33
C GLU A 177 1.14 -25.36 -17.42
N LYS A 178 1.99 -24.63 -18.15
CA LYS A 178 2.87 -25.22 -19.17
C LYS A 178 3.86 -26.24 -18.60
N LEU A 179 4.38 -25.98 -17.39
CA LEU A 179 5.26 -26.94 -16.71
C LEU A 179 4.48 -28.16 -16.21
N ILE A 180 3.26 -27.98 -15.72
CA ILE A 180 2.36 -29.08 -15.31
C ILE A 180 2.06 -29.97 -16.51
N ASP A 181 1.71 -29.40 -17.65
CA ASP A 181 1.42 -30.16 -18.87
C ASP A 181 2.65 -30.94 -19.36
N CYS A 182 3.82 -30.32 -19.29
CA CYS A 182 5.10 -30.97 -19.60
C CYS A 182 5.38 -32.15 -18.66
N LEU A 183 5.33 -31.94 -17.34
CA LEU A 183 5.58 -32.99 -16.34
C LEU A 183 4.53 -34.11 -16.41
N SER A 184 3.26 -33.76 -16.63
CA SER A 184 2.19 -34.74 -16.84
C SER A 184 2.42 -35.56 -18.10
N SER A 185 2.95 -34.97 -19.17
CA SER A 185 3.30 -35.70 -20.40
C SER A 185 4.45 -36.68 -20.17
N ILE A 186 5.43 -36.31 -19.33
CA ILE A 186 6.55 -37.18 -18.94
C ILE A 186 6.06 -38.36 -18.09
N SER A 187 5.13 -38.13 -17.17
CA SER A 187 4.59 -39.17 -16.26
C SER A 187 3.49 -40.03 -16.89
N ALA A 188 2.85 -39.56 -17.96
CA ALA A 188 1.70 -40.22 -18.59
C ALA A 188 1.92 -41.68 -19.00
N PRO A 189 3.03 -42.08 -19.65
CA PRO A 189 3.25 -43.50 -20.00
C PRO A 189 3.26 -44.41 -18.77
N ALA A 190 3.87 -43.97 -17.67
CA ALA A 190 3.91 -44.73 -16.43
C ALA A 190 2.57 -44.79 -15.69
N ARG A 191 1.69 -43.80 -15.91
CA ARG A 191 0.38 -43.70 -15.26
C ARG A 191 -0.73 -44.43 -16.02
N TYR A 192 -0.69 -44.37 -17.34
CA TYR A 192 -1.77 -44.83 -18.21
C TYR A 192 -1.36 -45.97 -19.15
N GLY A 193 -0.11 -46.41 -19.14
CA GLY A 193 0.32 -47.54 -19.97
C GLY A 193 -0.49 -48.80 -19.67
N GLY A 194 -1.10 -49.39 -20.70
CA GLY A 194 -2.01 -50.54 -20.54
C GLY A 194 -3.38 -50.21 -19.92
N ASP A 195 -3.77 -48.93 -19.84
CA ASP A 195 -5.11 -48.54 -19.42
C ASP A 195 -6.15 -49.02 -20.46
N PRO A 196 -7.11 -49.89 -20.09
CA PRO A 196 -8.10 -50.44 -21.02
C PRO A 196 -9.07 -49.39 -21.58
N PHE A 197 -9.08 -48.16 -21.04
CA PHE A 197 -9.91 -47.07 -21.53
C PHE A 197 -9.23 -46.20 -22.59
N LEU A 198 -7.94 -46.39 -22.85
CA LEU A 198 -7.25 -45.70 -23.95
C LEU A 198 -7.48 -46.40 -25.28
N THR A 199 -7.63 -45.62 -26.33
CA THR A 199 -7.56 -46.13 -27.71
C THR A 199 -6.11 -46.48 -28.07
N GLU A 200 -5.92 -47.40 -29.02
CA GLU A 200 -4.57 -47.77 -29.51
C GLU A 200 -3.77 -46.54 -30.00
N GLU A 201 -4.45 -45.58 -30.64
CA GLU A 201 -3.83 -44.33 -31.09
C GLU A 201 -3.36 -43.47 -29.90
N GLN A 202 -4.18 -43.32 -28.87
CA GLN A 202 -3.81 -42.58 -27.66
C GLN A 202 -2.66 -43.25 -26.91
N GLU A 203 -2.70 -44.58 -26.76
CA GLU A 203 -1.64 -45.33 -26.09
C GLU A 203 -0.31 -45.22 -26.85
N SER A 204 -0.34 -45.35 -28.19
CA SER A 204 0.85 -45.19 -29.02
C SER A 204 1.44 -43.77 -29.01
N GLY A 205 0.62 -42.76 -28.69
CA GLY A 205 1.02 -41.36 -28.59
C GLY A 205 1.70 -40.97 -27.27
N LEU A 206 1.63 -41.82 -26.23
CA LEU A 206 2.17 -41.49 -24.90
C LEU A 206 3.69 -41.38 -24.89
N GLU A 207 4.41 -42.37 -25.42
CA GLU A 207 5.88 -42.40 -25.42
C GLU A 207 6.50 -41.26 -26.26
N PRO A 208 6.04 -40.98 -27.50
CA PRO A 208 6.52 -39.81 -28.25
C PRO A 208 6.28 -38.48 -27.54
N ALA A 209 5.11 -38.31 -26.91
CA ALA A 209 4.79 -37.11 -26.16
C ALA A 209 5.69 -36.95 -24.92
N ALA A 210 5.95 -38.05 -24.20
CA ALA A 210 6.87 -38.04 -23.06
C ALA A 210 8.30 -37.70 -23.48
N ALA A 211 8.78 -38.25 -24.60
CA ALA A 211 10.11 -37.96 -25.14
C ALA A 211 10.26 -36.47 -25.50
N GLN A 212 9.27 -35.89 -26.19
CA GLN A 212 9.28 -34.46 -26.51
C GLN A 212 9.21 -33.59 -25.24
N ALA A 213 8.37 -33.98 -24.28
CA ALA A 213 8.24 -33.22 -23.02
C ALA A 213 9.53 -33.22 -22.20
N ARG A 214 10.31 -34.31 -22.20
CA ARG A 214 11.66 -34.33 -21.61
C ARG A 214 12.58 -33.32 -22.28
N ILE A 215 12.59 -33.26 -23.61
CA ILE A 215 13.40 -32.28 -24.36
C ILE A 215 13.00 -30.84 -24.01
N ASP A 216 11.71 -30.56 -23.88
CA ASP A 216 11.17 -29.22 -23.59
C ASP A 216 11.33 -28.81 -22.12
N LEU A 217 11.58 -29.75 -21.19
CA LEU A 217 11.58 -29.52 -19.75
C LEU A 217 12.49 -28.36 -19.29
N PRO A 218 13.75 -28.22 -19.77
CA PRO A 218 14.61 -27.09 -19.39
C PRO A 218 14.02 -25.74 -19.79
N GLU A 219 13.39 -25.63 -20.96
CA GLU A 219 12.75 -24.39 -21.43
C GLU A 219 11.54 -24.02 -20.56
N ARG A 220 10.74 -25.03 -20.15
CA ARG A 220 9.60 -24.82 -19.25
C ARG A 220 10.06 -24.37 -17.86
N ALA A 221 11.11 -24.98 -17.34
CA ALA A 221 11.70 -24.62 -16.05
C ALA A 221 12.28 -23.19 -16.07
N ASP A 222 13.00 -22.82 -17.13
CA ASP A 222 13.55 -21.47 -17.31
C ASP A 222 12.43 -20.42 -17.45
N SER A 223 11.33 -20.75 -18.16
CA SER A 223 10.17 -19.88 -18.27
C SER A 223 9.52 -19.60 -16.91
N LEU A 224 9.33 -20.63 -16.08
CA LEU A 224 8.83 -20.49 -14.71
C LEU A 224 9.75 -19.61 -13.87
N GLU A 225 11.07 -19.84 -13.93
CA GLU A 225 12.05 -19.08 -13.17
C GLU A 225 12.05 -17.58 -13.58
N LYS A 226 12.01 -17.30 -14.88
CA LYS A 226 11.90 -15.93 -15.42
C LYS A 226 10.61 -15.26 -14.96
N ALA A 227 9.47 -15.95 -15.03
CA ALA A 227 8.20 -15.43 -14.57
C ALA A 227 8.22 -15.11 -13.06
N ASN A 228 8.80 -16.00 -12.24
CA ASN A 228 8.96 -15.77 -10.81
C ASN A 228 9.84 -14.54 -10.53
N ARG A 229 10.97 -14.39 -11.24
CA ARG A 229 11.83 -13.19 -11.12
C ARG A 229 11.09 -11.90 -11.49
N LEU A 230 10.25 -11.92 -12.52
CA LEU A 230 9.43 -10.76 -12.91
C LEU A 230 8.41 -10.39 -11.82
N LEU A 231 7.71 -11.38 -11.28
CA LEU A 231 6.76 -11.18 -10.19
C LEU A 231 7.46 -10.60 -8.96
N THR A 232 8.58 -11.20 -8.53
CA THR A 232 9.38 -10.74 -7.40
C THR A 232 9.85 -9.30 -7.58
N ALA A 233 10.48 -8.99 -8.71
CA ALA A 233 10.97 -7.64 -9.00
C ALA A 233 9.85 -6.59 -9.01
N SER A 234 8.66 -6.93 -9.54
CA SER A 234 7.52 -6.01 -9.55
C SER A 234 6.94 -5.79 -8.15
N THR A 235 6.90 -6.84 -7.33
CA THR A 235 6.37 -6.79 -5.97
C THR A 235 7.30 -5.99 -5.05
N GLU A 236 8.61 -6.22 -5.13
CA GLU A 236 9.62 -5.47 -4.38
C GLU A 236 9.59 -3.96 -4.69
N ARG A 237 9.37 -3.59 -5.96
CA ARG A 237 9.20 -2.18 -6.36
C ARG A 237 7.98 -1.56 -5.70
N GLU A 238 6.84 -2.25 -5.69
CA GLU A 238 5.63 -1.76 -5.03
C GLU A 238 5.79 -1.69 -3.51
N MET A 239 6.41 -2.70 -2.89
CA MET A 239 6.75 -2.67 -1.47
C MET A 239 7.63 -1.47 -1.12
N THR A 240 8.62 -1.15 -1.96
CA THR A 240 9.49 0.01 -1.77
C THR A 240 8.70 1.32 -1.83
N LYS A 241 7.79 1.47 -2.81
CA LYS A 241 6.89 2.64 -2.89
C LYS A 241 6.01 2.78 -1.65
N ILE A 242 5.46 1.67 -1.16
CA ILE A 242 4.62 1.64 0.05
C ILE A 242 5.45 2.05 1.27
N LYS A 243 6.65 1.48 1.44
CA LYS A 243 7.59 1.83 2.53
C LYS A 243 7.94 3.32 2.52
N LEU A 244 8.19 3.91 1.34
CA LEU A 244 8.42 5.35 1.20
C LEU A 244 7.20 6.17 1.60
N ARG A 245 6.00 5.76 1.20
CA ARG A 245 4.75 6.44 1.57
C ARG A 245 4.51 6.43 3.08
N ILE A 246 4.80 5.32 3.76
CA ILE A 246 4.75 5.24 5.23
C ILE A 246 5.70 6.27 5.84
N ARG A 247 6.95 6.34 5.36
CA ARG A 247 7.93 7.32 5.86
C ARG A 247 7.47 8.76 5.66
N THR A 248 6.88 9.09 4.51
CA THR A 248 6.34 10.44 4.29
C THR A 248 5.20 10.78 5.24
N ILE A 249 4.34 9.81 5.56
CA ILE A 249 3.29 10.00 6.58
C ILE A 249 3.94 10.21 7.95
N ASP A 250 4.91 9.37 8.33
CA ASP A 250 5.63 9.49 9.61
C ASP A 250 6.31 10.87 9.74
N ASP A 251 6.98 11.35 8.69
CA ASP A 251 7.62 12.68 8.66
C ASP A 251 6.58 13.81 8.80
N SER A 252 5.42 13.68 8.17
CA SER A 252 4.35 14.68 8.26
C SER A 252 3.69 14.73 9.64
N VAL A 253 3.56 13.57 10.31
CA VAL A 253 3.03 13.47 11.68
C VAL A 253 4.01 14.08 12.67
N LEU A 254 5.31 13.82 12.52
CA LEU A 254 6.36 14.41 13.36
C LEU A 254 6.41 15.93 13.20
N ALA A 255 6.46 16.42 11.96
CA ALA A 255 6.46 17.86 11.66
C ALA A 255 5.16 18.56 12.11
N GLY A 256 4.03 17.85 12.14
CA GLY A 256 2.75 18.34 12.65
C GLY A 256 2.66 18.38 14.18
N ASN A 257 3.40 17.51 14.88
CA ASN A 257 3.47 17.46 16.35
C ASN A 257 4.45 18.47 16.96
N ASP A 258 5.40 19.00 16.17
CA ASP A 258 6.35 20.04 16.58
C ASP A 258 5.78 21.49 16.50
N LEU A 259 4.44 21.65 16.35
CA LEU A 259 3.72 22.90 16.04
C LEU A 259 2.53 23.21 16.97
#